data_AF-A0A5K7ZBY5-F1
#
_entry.id   AF-A0A5K7ZBY5-F1
#
_cell.length_a   1.000
_cell.length_b   1.000
_cell.length_c   1.000
_cell.angle_alpha   90.00
_cell.angle_beta   90.00
_cell.angle_gamma   90.00
#
_symmetry.space_group_name_H-M   'P 1'
#
loop_
_entity.id
_entity.type
_entity.pdbx_description
1 polymer ?
#
loop_
_entity_poly.entity_id
_entity_poly.type
_entity_poly.pdbx_seq_one_letter_code
_entity_poly.pdbx_strand_id
1 'polypeptide(L)' 'METATEKTLCALQEEGYIESETEAFKKLIQPAAHFCKNCGRSAVRDQNLCNPEKL' A
#
# COMPACT_ATOMS: atom_id res chain seq x y z
N MET A 1 20.68 2.01 -17.04
CA MET A 1 20.27 2.96 -15.98
C MET A 1 18.93 2.45 -15.49
N GLU A 2 18.96 1.54 -14.52
CA GLU A 2 17.75 0.97 -13.92
C GLU A 2 17.15 2.02 -12.99
N THR A 3 16.36 2.91 -13.58
CA THR A 3 15.69 3.99 -12.88
C THR A 3 14.49 3.42 -12.17
N ALA A 4 14.54 3.42 -10.83
CA ALA A 4 13.41 3.20 -9.93
C ALA A 4 12.56 1.97 -10.27
N THR A 5 12.88 0.81 -9.69
CA THR A 5 11.95 -0.31 -9.65
C THR A 5 10.61 0.21 -9.12
N GLU A 6 9.66 0.36 -10.03
CA GLU A 6 8.26 0.64 -9.80
C GLU A 6 7.67 -0.55 -9.05
N LYS A 7 8.09 -0.70 -7.79
CA LYS A 7 7.58 -1.72 -6.89
C LYS A 7 6.12 -1.38 -6.69
N THR A 8 5.26 -2.29 -7.13
CA THR A 8 3.83 -2.17 -6.88
C THR A 8 3.60 -2.15 -5.37
N LEU A 9 2.51 -1.51 -4.94
CA LEU A 9 2.13 -1.46 -3.52
C LEU A 9 1.98 -2.87 -2.92
N CYS A 10 1.66 -3.86 -3.77
CA CYS A 10 1.71 -5.29 -3.46
C CYS A 10 3.12 -5.77 -3.09
N ALA A 11 4.14 -5.46 -3.89
CA ALA A 11 5.52 -5.86 -3.63
C ALA A 11 6.06 -5.24 -2.32
N LEU A 12 5.71 -3.97 -2.07
CA LEU A 12 6.04 -3.30 -0.81
C LEU A 12 5.35 -3.99 0.40
N GLN A 13 4.13 -4.47 0.23
CA GLN A 13 3.45 -5.24 1.27
C GLN A 13 4.11 -6.58 1.53
N GLU A 14 4.51 -7.32 0.47
CA GLU A 14 5.22 -8.60 0.62
C GLU A 14 6.59 -8.45 1.28
N GLU A 15 7.25 -7.31 1.08
CA GLU A 15 8.52 -6.96 1.75
C GLU A 15 8.33 -6.49 3.19
N GLY A 16 7.09 -6.39 3.70
CA GLY A 16 6.84 -5.88 5.06
C GLY A 16 7.11 -4.38 5.19
N TYR A 17 7.15 -3.64 4.08
CA TYR A 17 7.36 -2.19 4.06
C TYR A 17 6.21 -1.44 4.75
N ILE A 18 5.00 -1.99 4.75
CA ILE A 18 3.86 -1.42 5.49
C ILE A 18 4.11 -1.43 7.01
N GLU A 19 4.71 -2.50 7.54
CA GLU A 19 5.03 -2.60 8.96
C GLU A 19 6.31 -1.85 9.31
N SER A 20 7.30 -1.87 8.42
CA SER A 20 8.60 -1.24 8.65
C SER A 20 8.58 0.28 8.44
N GLU A 21 7.78 0.75 7.47
CA GLU A 21 7.79 2.12 6.95
C GLU A 21 6.34 2.62 6.71
N THR A 22 5.46 2.39 7.70
CA THR A 22 4.03 2.73 7.59
C THR A 22 3.79 4.19 7.21
N GLU A 23 4.58 5.13 7.76
CA GLU A 23 4.41 6.57 7.46
C GLU A 23 4.80 6.94 6.03
N ALA A 24 5.89 6.37 5.51
CA ALA A 24 6.31 6.56 4.13
C ALA A 24 5.31 5.92 3.16
N PHE A 25 4.81 4.72 3.51
CA PHE A 25 3.76 4.05 2.76
C PHE A 25 2.45 4.86 2.73
N LYS A 26 2.03 5.44 3.87
CA LYS A 26 0.86 6.35 3.94
C LYS A 26 1.01 7.53 2.99
N LYS A 27 2.21 8.11 2.86
CA LYS A 27 2.48 9.20 1.91
C LYS A 27 2.44 8.74 0.46
N LEU A 28 2.95 7.53 0.17
CA LEU A 28 2.96 6.96 -1.18
C LEU A 28 1.57 6.66 -1.71
N ILE A 29 0.66 6.21 -0.83
CA ILE A 29 -0.69 5.83 -1.26
C ILE A 29 -1.67 7.01 -1.24
N GLN A 30 -1.30 8.19 -0.73
CA GLN A 30 -2.21 9.34 -0.64
C GLN A 30 -2.81 9.67 -2.02
N PRO A 31 -4.13 9.90 -2.09
CA PRO A 31 -5.08 10.13 -0.98
C PRO A 31 -5.72 8.86 -0.38
N ALA A 32 -5.21 7.66 -0.65
CA ALA A 32 -5.76 6.43 -0.08
C ALA A 32 -5.67 6.41 1.46
N ALA A 33 -6.77 6.00 2.09
CA ALA A 33 -6.89 5.88 3.55
C ALA A 33 -6.98 4.41 4.00
N HIS A 34 -7.14 3.49 3.06
CA HIS A 34 -7.30 2.07 3.29
C HIS A 34 -6.37 1.27 2.40
N PHE A 35 -5.92 0.12 2.87
CA PHE A 35 -5.15 -0.85 2.10
C PHE A 35 -5.71 -2.26 2.30
N CYS A 36 -5.56 -3.12 1.31
CA CYS A 36 -6.02 -4.50 1.35
C CYS A 36 -4.96 -5.36 2.04
N LYS A 37 -5.21 -5.87 3.25
CA LYS A 37 -4.26 -6.79 3.91
C LYS A 37 -3.93 -8.02 3.07
N ASN A 38 -4.88 -8.46 2.24
CA ASN A 38 -4.72 -9.69 1.46
C ASN A 38 -3.93 -9.46 0.15
N CYS A 39 -3.96 -8.25 -0.39
CA CYS A 39 -3.59 -7.99 -1.77
C CYS A 39 -2.79 -6.72 -1.99
N GLY A 40 -2.48 -5.93 -0.96
CA GLY A 40 -1.69 -4.70 -1.04
C GLY A 40 -2.33 -3.53 -1.80
N ARG A 41 -3.55 -3.72 -2.35
CA ARG A 41 -4.29 -2.65 -3.03
C ARG A 41 -4.62 -1.53 -2.06
N SER A 42 -4.42 -0.28 -2.48
CA SER A 42 -4.70 0.89 -1.67
C SER A 42 -5.83 1.70 -2.28
N ALA A 43 -6.76 2.18 -1.46
CA ALA A 43 -7.89 2.97 -1.90
C ALA A 43 -8.30 4.03 -0.86
N VAL A 44 -8.93 5.09 -1.34
CA VAL A 44 -9.50 6.14 -0.47
C VAL A 44 -10.68 5.62 0.35
N ARG A 45 -11.41 4.64 -0.19
CA ARG A 45 -12.58 4.03 0.44
C ARG A 45 -12.39 2.52 0.53
N ASP A 46 -12.83 1.97 1.65
CA ASP A 46 -12.84 0.54 1.94
C ASP A 46 -13.66 -0.27 0.92
N GLN A 47 -14.74 0.32 0.38
CA GLN A 47 -15.66 -0.32 -0.57
C GLN A 47 -15.00 -0.84 -1.88
N ASN A 48 -13.82 -0.33 -2.24
CA ASN A 48 -13.10 -0.75 -3.44
C ASN A 48 -12.07 -1.87 -3.18
N LEU A 49 -12.00 -2.36 -1.94
CA LEU A 49 -11.00 -3.32 -1.50
C LEU A 49 -11.68 -4.60 -1.00
N CYS A 50 -11.08 -5.75 -1.30
CA CYS A 50 -11.60 -7.05 -0.88
C CYS A 50 -11.52 -7.25 0.64
N ASN A 51 -10.44 -6.75 1.27
CA ASN A 51 -10.25 -6.82 2.71
C ASN A 51 -9.53 -5.57 3.22
N PRO A 52 -10.24 -4.42 3.29
CA PRO A 52 -9.66 -3.15 3.68
C PRO A 52 -9.26 -3.13 5.15
N GLU A 53 -8.04 -2.70 5.42
CA GLU A 53 -7.58 -2.22 6.70
C GLU A 53 -7.33 -0.72 6.64
N LYS A 54 -7.67 -0.06 7.74
CA LYS A 54 -7.48 1.36 7.92
C LYS A 54 -6.05 1.64 8.38
N LEU A 55 -5.42 2.63 7.75
CA LEU A 55 -4.10 3.14 8.13
C LEU A 55 -4.15 4.06 9.34
#